data_AF-A0A554JMQ9-F1
#
_entry.id   AF-A0A554JMQ9-F1
#
_cell.length_a   1.000
_cell.length_b   1.000
_cell.length_c   1.000
_cell.angle_alpha   90.00
_cell.angle_beta   90.00
_cell.angle_gamma   90.00
#
_symmetry.space_group_name_H-M   'P 1'
#
loop_
_entity.id
_entity.type
_entity.pdbx_description
1 polymer ?
#
loop_
_entity_poly.entity_id
_entity_poly.type
_entity_poly.pdbx_seq_one_letter_code
_entity_poly.pdbx_strand_id
1 'polypeptide(L)'
;MKKRTLSKKKAVKKTVEPLKELPPNDHRTLGQSLDLFSFHEIAPGAPFWHHKGMIIFRELERYARKVNDENGYQEISTPILVKKEVFQKSGHWDFYRDNMFWFTNP
;
A
#
# COMPACT_ATOMS: atom_id res chain seq x y z
N MET A 1 -2.16 25.16 -49.34
CA MET A 1 -1.80 23.87 -48.71
C MET A 1 -0.60 24.09 -47.77
N LYS A 2 -0.81 24.12 -46.45
CA LYS A 2 0.29 24.22 -45.46
C LYS A 2 0.56 22.84 -44.87
N LYS A 3 1.74 22.28 -45.11
CA LYS A 3 2.20 21.01 -44.54
C LYS A 3 2.47 21.21 -43.04
N ARG A 4 1.66 20.59 -42.18
CA ARG A 4 1.92 20.47 -40.73
C ARG A 4 2.91 19.32 -40.53
N THR A 5 4.15 19.64 -40.20
CA THR A 5 5.16 18.66 -39.77
C THR A 5 4.83 18.19 -38.35
N LEU A 6 4.55 16.88 -38.19
CA LEU A 6 4.37 16.27 -36.88
C LEU A 6 5.70 16.25 -36.13
N SER A 7 5.71 16.88 -34.95
CA SER A 7 6.82 16.80 -33.98
C SER A 7 7.01 15.36 -33.51
N LYS A 8 8.24 14.83 -33.67
CA LYS A 8 8.65 13.51 -33.20
C LYS A 8 8.49 13.46 -31.67
N LYS A 9 7.52 12.67 -31.19
CA LYS A 9 7.44 12.28 -29.77
C LYS A 9 8.73 11.53 -29.42
N LYS A 10 9.59 12.16 -28.61
CA LYS A 10 10.73 11.47 -27.97
C LYS A 10 10.14 10.35 -27.11
N ALA A 11 10.26 9.11 -27.58
CA ALA A 11 10.00 7.95 -26.75
C ALA A 11 10.97 8.01 -25.57
N VAL A 12 10.44 8.23 -24.37
CA VAL A 12 11.18 8.07 -23.12
C VAL A 12 11.52 6.58 -23.06
N LYS A 13 12.76 6.23 -23.41
CA LYS A 13 13.30 4.90 -23.14
C LYS A 13 13.29 4.75 -21.62
N LYS A 14 12.29 4.03 -21.11
CA LYS A 14 12.25 3.55 -19.74
C LYS A 14 13.39 2.54 -19.64
N THR A 15 14.54 2.96 -19.13
CA THR A 15 15.64 2.07 -18.79
C THR A 15 15.16 1.25 -17.60
N VAL A 16 14.47 0.15 -17.86
CA VAL A 16 14.15 -0.84 -16.83
C VAL A 16 15.44 -1.63 -16.67
N GLU A 17 16.17 -1.39 -15.59
CA GLU A 17 17.19 -2.35 -15.17
C GLU A 17 16.53 -3.72 -15.02
N PRO A 18 17.17 -4.81 -15.49
CA PRO A 18 16.60 -6.14 -15.27
C PRO A 18 16.51 -6.36 -13.77
N LEU A 19 15.26 -6.41 -13.27
CA LEU A 19 14.97 -6.87 -11.92
C LEU A 19 15.67 -8.22 -11.78
N LYS A 20 16.60 -8.32 -10.82
CA LYS A 20 17.21 -9.59 -10.43
C LYS A 20 16.07 -10.60 -10.26
N GLU A 21 16.07 -11.66 -11.06
CA GLU A 21 14.96 -12.62 -11.09
C GLU A 21 14.70 -13.12 -9.66
N LEU A 22 13.53 -12.75 -9.14
CA LEU A 22 13.14 -13.16 -7.81
C LEU A 22 12.85 -14.67 -7.82
N PRO A 23 13.11 -15.38 -6.71
CA PRO A 23 12.76 -16.78 -6.60
C PRO A 23 11.29 -17.03 -6.98
N PRO A 24 10.95 -18.20 -7.55
CA PRO A 24 9.57 -18.51 -7.95
C PRO A 24 8.60 -18.57 -6.75
N ASN A 25 9.12 -18.80 -5.55
CA ASN A 25 8.36 -18.81 -4.30
C ASN A 25 8.37 -17.45 -3.56
N ASP A 26 9.00 -16.41 -4.13
CA ASP A 26 8.91 -15.06 -3.56
C ASP A 26 7.48 -14.54 -3.71
N HIS A 27 6.93 -13.98 -2.63
CA HIS A 27 5.56 -13.47 -2.61
C HIS A 27 5.29 -12.38 -3.66
N ARG A 28 6.32 -11.65 -4.11
CA ARG A 28 6.18 -10.63 -5.18
C ARG A 28 6.02 -11.29 -6.53
N THR A 29 6.80 -12.35 -6.79
CA THR A 29 6.68 -13.17 -8.01
C THR A 29 5.31 -13.83 -8.07
N LEU A 30 4.90 -14.47 -6.97
CA LEU A 30 3.60 -15.13 -6.87
C LEU A 30 2.43 -14.14 -6.93
N GLY A 31 2.55 -13.00 -6.24
CA GLY A 31 1.52 -11.96 -6.23
C GLY A 31 1.22 -11.42 -7.62
N GLN A 32 2.25 -11.24 -8.44
CA GLN A 32 2.10 -10.84 -9.84
C GLN A 32 1.55 -11.98 -10.70
N SER A 33 2.11 -13.19 -10.60
CA SER A 33 1.71 -14.33 -11.45
C SER A 33 0.28 -14.81 -11.19
N LEU A 34 -0.19 -14.66 -9.95
CA LEU A 34 -1.54 -15.04 -9.52
C LEU A 34 -2.55 -13.89 -9.56
N ASP A 35 -2.12 -12.68 -9.96
CA ASP A 35 -2.98 -11.49 -10.04
C ASP A 35 -3.60 -11.10 -8.68
N LEU A 36 -2.77 -11.04 -7.64
CA LEU A 36 -3.20 -10.75 -6.26
C LEU A 36 -3.08 -9.27 -5.89
N PHE A 37 -2.01 -8.60 -6.32
CA PHE A 37 -1.77 -7.19 -6.05
C PHE A 37 -0.75 -6.58 -7.03
N SER A 38 -0.71 -5.25 -7.08
CA SER A 38 0.29 -4.47 -7.79
C SER A 38 0.87 -3.34 -6.91
N PHE A 39 1.99 -2.76 -7.36
CA PHE A 39 2.57 -1.57 -6.76
C PHE A 39 2.71 -0.47 -7.82
N HIS A 40 2.47 0.77 -7.41
CA HIS A 40 2.54 1.94 -8.29
C HIS A 40 3.29 3.08 -7.61
N GLU A 41 4.03 3.88 -8.39
CA GLU A 41 4.80 5.03 -7.89
C GLU A 41 3.93 6.11 -7.23
N ILE A 42 2.63 6.15 -7.54
CA ILE A 42 1.68 7.08 -6.92
C ILE A 42 1.48 6.80 -5.41
N ALA A 43 1.73 5.56 -4.96
CA ALA A 43 1.65 5.17 -3.56
C ALA A 43 2.79 4.18 -3.22
N PRO A 44 4.03 4.67 -3.06
CA PRO A 44 5.18 3.82 -2.79
C PRO A 44 5.00 3.02 -1.51
N GLY A 45 5.28 1.71 -1.56
CA GLY A 45 5.14 0.82 -0.41
C GLY A 45 3.70 0.40 -0.07
N ALA A 46 2.68 0.96 -0.72
CA ALA A 46 1.30 0.57 -0.54
C ALA A 46 0.83 -0.36 -1.69
N PRO A 47 0.42 -1.61 -1.39
CA PRO A 47 -0.09 -2.50 -2.41
C PRO A 47 -1.50 -2.10 -2.84
N PHE A 48 -1.76 -2.19 -4.14
CA PHE A 48 -3.10 -2.14 -4.71
C PHE A 48 -3.60 -3.57 -4.79
N TRP A 49 -4.52 -3.92 -3.90
CA TRP A 49 -5.08 -5.27 -3.85
C TRP A 49 -6.06 -5.50 -4.99
N HIS A 50 -5.85 -6.57 -5.74
CA HIS A 50 -6.76 -7.01 -6.80
C HIS A 50 -7.89 -7.86 -6.20
N HIS A 51 -8.89 -8.22 -7.00
CA HIS A 51 -10.03 -9.00 -6.53
C HIS A 51 -9.61 -10.31 -5.84
N LYS A 52 -8.70 -11.10 -6.43
CA LYS A 52 -8.22 -12.36 -5.85
C LYS A 52 -7.45 -12.15 -4.54
N GLY A 53 -6.59 -11.14 -4.47
CA GLY A 53 -5.88 -10.79 -3.25
C GLY A 53 -6.83 -10.34 -2.14
N MET A 54 -7.86 -9.56 -2.49
CA MET A 54 -8.90 -9.13 -1.55
C MET A 54 -9.70 -10.30 -0.97
N ILE A 55 -9.96 -11.37 -1.73
CA ILE A 55 -10.60 -12.58 -1.18
C ILE A 55 -9.75 -13.15 -0.04
N ILE A 56 -8.44 -13.33 -0.27
CA ILE A 56 -7.52 -13.86 0.75
C ILE A 56 -7.50 -12.95 1.99
N PHE A 57 -7.37 -11.63 1.77
CA PHE A 57 -7.36 -10.65 2.86
C PHE A 57 -8.64 -10.73 3.71
N ARG A 58 -9.81 -10.83 3.07
CA ARG A 58 -11.10 -10.92 3.76
C ARG A 58 -11.27 -12.22 4.54
N GLU A 59 -10.78 -13.34 4.03
CA GLU A 59 -10.85 -14.61 4.78
C GLU A 59 -9.95 -14.60 6.01
N LEU A 60 -8.76 -14.00 5.93
CA LEU A 60 -7.89 -13.80 7.09
C LEU A 60 -8.51 -12.85 8.13
N GLU A 61 -9.10 -11.73 7.67
CA GLU A 61 -9.82 -10.79 8.53
C GLU A 61 -11.01 -11.47 9.24
N ARG A 62 -11.82 -12.25 8.51
CA ARG A 62 -12.94 -13.02 9.05
C ARG A 62 -12.47 -13.99 10.13
N TYR A 63 -11.39 -14.72 9.88
CA TYR A 63 -10.81 -15.64 10.85
C TYR A 63 -10.34 -14.90 12.11
N ALA A 64 -9.60 -13.80 11.97
CA ALA A 64 -9.11 -13.02 13.10
C ALA A 64 -10.27 -12.45 13.96
N ARG A 65 -11.32 -11.93 13.32
CA ARG A 65 -12.54 -11.48 14.04
C ARG A 65 -13.20 -12.61 14.81
N LYS A 66 -13.37 -13.78 14.18
CA LYS A 66 -13.93 -14.96 14.84
C LYS A 66 -13.12 -15.33 16.10
N VAL A 67 -11.79 -15.35 16.01
CA VAL A 67 -10.93 -15.62 17.17
C VAL A 67 -11.13 -14.58 18.27
N ASN A 68 -11.22 -13.29 17.93
CA ASN A 68 -11.49 -12.23 18.90
C ASN A 68 -12.86 -12.41 19.59
N ASP A 69 -13.91 -12.74 18.83
CA ASP A 69 -15.26 -12.98 19.35
C ASP A 69 -15.28 -14.18 20.32
N GLU A 70 -14.62 -15.28 19.96
CA GLU A 70 -14.50 -16.48 20.81
C GLU A 70 -13.76 -16.20 22.13
N ASN A 71 -12.89 -15.17 22.15
CA ASN A 71 -12.16 -14.75 23.33
C ASN A 71 -12.82 -13.56 24.07
N GLY A 72 -14.02 -13.14 23.67
CA GLY A 72 -14.80 -12.11 24.36
C GLY A 72 -14.28 -10.68 24.16
N TYR A 73 -13.47 -10.42 23.13
CA TYR A 73 -13.08 -9.06 22.77
C TYR A 73 -14.27 -8.28 22.21
N GLN A 74 -14.33 -6.98 22.51
CA GLN A 74 -15.34 -6.08 21.95
C GLN A 74 -14.71 -5.27 20.82
N GLU A 75 -15.08 -5.56 19.57
CA GLU A 75 -14.59 -4.80 18.42
C GLU A 75 -15.11 -3.36 18.46
N ILE A 76 -14.20 -2.38 18.33
CA ILE A 76 -14.51 -0.95 18.23
C ILE A 76 -13.82 -0.34 17.01
N SER A 77 -14.27 0.85 16.58
CA SER A 77 -13.66 1.59 15.47
C SER A 77 -13.27 3.00 15.91
N THR A 78 -12.03 3.40 15.57
CA THR A 78 -11.49 4.73 15.86
C THR A 78 -10.98 5.39 14.56
N PRO A 79 -10.91 6.73 14.49
CA PRO A 79 -10.36 7.43 13.33
C PRO A 79 -8.91 7.01 13.01
N ILE A 80 -8.57 6.93 11.72
CA ILE A 80 -7.20 6.64 11.25
C ILE A 80 -6.23 7.81 11.43
N LEU A 81 -6.76 9.03 11.60
CA LEU A 81 -6.01 10.24 11.83
C LEU A 81 -6.56 10.93 13.07
N VAL A 82 -5.68 11.28 14.00
CA VAL A 82 -6.01 11.94 15.26
C VAL A 82 -5.06 13.10 15.50
N LYS A 83 -5.42 13.99 16.42
CA LYS A 83 -4.57 15.13 16.75
C LYS A 83 -3.26 14.69 17.41
N LYS A 84 -2.21 15.49 17.21
CA LYS A 84 -0.85 15.27 17.73
C LYS A 84 -0.82 14.99 19.24
N GLU A 85 -1.71 15.59 20.02
CA GLU A 85 -1.73 15.47 21.48
C GLU A 85 -1.90 14.02 21.95
N VAL A 86 -2.59 13.17 21.18
CA VAL A 86 -2.73 11.74 21.46
C VAL A 86 -1.37 11.03 21.42
N PHE A 87 -0.55 11.35 20.42
CA PHE A 87 0.78 10.78 20.25
C PHE A 87 1.77 11.34 21.28
N GLN A 88 1.64 12.60 21.68
CA GLN A 88 2.45 13.17 22.76
C GLN A 88 2.14 12.52 24.10
N LYS A 89 0.85 12.38 24.43
CA LYS A 89 0.43 11.76 25.69
C LYS A 89 0.89 10.30 25.82
N SER A 90 0.92 9.57 24.70
CA SER A 90 1.40 8.19 24.66
C SER A 90 2.92 8.06 24.54
N GLY A 91 3.66 9.16 24.34
CA GLY A 91 5.10 9.17 24.08
C GLY A 91 5.52 8.86 22.63
N HIS A 92 4.60 8.39 21.77
CA HIS A 92 4.90 8.04 20.38
C HIS A 92 5.41 9.23 19.56
N TRP A 93 5.02 10.45 19.91
CA TRP A 93 5.52 11.63 19.21
C TRP A 93 7.04 11.76 19.31
N ASP A 94 7.64 11.43 20.44
CA ASP A 94 9.08 11.63 20.64
C ASP A 94 9.91 10.52 19.99
N PHE A 95 9.36 9.30 19.92
CA PHE A 95 10.06 8.12 19.38
C PHE A 95 9.79 7.83 17.90
N TYR A 96 8.61 8.19 17.38
CA TYR A 96 8.14 7.70 16.07
C TYR A 96 7.78 8.80 15.09
N ARG A 97 7.77 10.09 15.46
CA ARG A 97 7.33 11.17 14.57
C ARG A 97 8.01 11.19 13.20
N ASP A 98 9.28 10.79 13.13
CA ASP A 98 10.07 10.80 11.89
C ASP A 98 9.65 9.66 10.94
N ASN A 99 8.90 8.67 11.45
CA ASN A 99 8.31 7.55 10.72
C ASN A 99 6.77 7.67 10.58
N MET A 100 6.20 8.84 10.86
CA MET A 100 4.76 9.08 10.79
C MET A 100 4.41 10.03 9.65
N PHE A 101 3.29 9.76 8.96
CA PHE A 101 2.66 10.76 8.11
C PHE A 101 1.87 11.76 8.96
N TRP A 102 2.23 13.04 8.90
CA TRP A 102 1.49 14.11 9.54
C TRP A 102 1.48 15.35 8.64
N PHE A 103 0.48 16.20 8.82
CA PHE A 103 0.36 17.46 8.12
C PHE A 103 -0.18 18.52 9.09
N THR A 104 0.10 19.77 8.78
CA THR A 104 -0.58 20.90 9.42
C THR A 104 -1.77 21.28 8.57
N ASN A 105 -2.92 21.52 9.21
CA ASN A 105 -4.01 22.18 8.51
C ASN A 105 -3.54 23.59 8.12
N PRO A 106 -3.83 24.06 6.89
CA PRO A 106 -3.49 25.42 6.48
C PRO A 106 -4.17 26.47 7.39
#